data_AF-A0A8D8AHU6-F1
#
_entry.id   AF-A0A8D8AHU6-F1
#
_cell.length_a   1.000
_cell.length_b   1.000
_cell.length_c   1.000
_cell.angle_alpha   90.00
_cell.angle_beta   90.00
_cell.angle_gamma   90.00
#
_symmetry.space_group_name_H-M   'P 1'
#
loop_
_entity.id
_entity.type
_entity.pdbx_description
1 polymer ?
#
loop_
_entity_poly.entity_id
_entity_poly.type
_entity_poly.pdbx_seq_one_letter_code
_entity_poly.pdbx_strand_id
1 'polypeptide(L)'
;SPQQGLAVHDHHHLSLFHSFSLFESSQSLFWASFGMVGLESFELQGIKSYTRFWGLLMFGSYSVINVIVLLNLLIAMMSNSYAMIEQHSDTEWKFARTRLWMSYFEESSTLPPPFNIFPTMKHLLRIFGKKKKRDIKRESTIRRKEDKERAERYTNVMRALVWRYVSAMHRRMEESAVTED
;
A
#
# COMPACT_ATOMS: atom_id res chain seq x y z
N SER A 1 -15.22 55.13 -3.24
CA SER A 1 -14.72 55.06 -1.85
C SER A 1 -13.48 54.15 -1.80
N PRO A 2 -12.25 54.69 -1.76
CA PRO A 2 -11.01 53.90 -1.93
C PRO A 2 -10.53 53.19 -0.65
N GLN A 3 -11.12 53.50 0.51
CA GLN A 3 -10.63 53.02 1.81
C GLN A 3 -10.96 51.54 2.11
N GLN A 4 -11.94 50.94 1.43
CA GLN A 4 -12.28 49.52 1.63
C GLN A 4 -11.34 48.55 0.90
N GLY A 5 -10.66 48.98 -0.17
CA GLY A 5 -9.73 48.12 -0.92
C GLY A 5 -8.35 47.97 -0.27
N LEU A 6 -7.86 49.02 0.40
CA LEU A 6 -6.58 48.97 1.13
C LEU A 6 -6.65 48.06 2.36
N ALA A 7 -7.74 48.12 3.13
CA ALA A 7 -7.91 47.31 4.33
C ALA A 7 -7.89 45.80 4.04
N VAL A 8 -8.53 45.37 2.94
CA VAL A 8 -8.56 43.95 2.55
C VAL A 8 -7.17 43.45 2.13
N HIS A 9 -6.40 44.27 1.41
CA HIS A 9 -5.05 43.91 0.99
C HIS A 9 -4.08 43.78 2.18
N ASP A 10 -4.20 44.66 3.19
CA ASP A 10 -3.42 44.57 4.43
C ASP A 10 -3.81 43.35 5.28
N HIS A 11 -5.08 42.94 5.30
CA HIS A 11 -5.52 41.72 5.99
C HIS A 11 -4.96 40.43 5.35
N HIS A 12 -4.86 40.37 4.03
CA HIS A 12 -4.24 39.23 3.35
C HIS A 12 -2.73 39.15 3.62
N HIS A 13 -2.05 40.30 3.66
CA HIS A 13 -0.64 40.33 4.02
C HIS A 13 -0.44 39.90 5.48
N LEU A 14 -1.21 40.43 6.43
CA LEU A 14 -1.10 40.05 7.85
C LEU A 14 -1.35 38.54 8.07
N SER A 15 -2.33 37.97 7.39
CA SER A 15 -2.66 36.53 7.51
C SER A 15 -1.58 35.63 6.91
N LEU A 16 -0.95 36.03 5.80
CA LEU A 16 0.21 35.33 5.24
C LEU A 16 1.43 35.42 6.16
N PHE A 17 1.71 36.59 6.73
CA PHE A 17 2.81 36.78 7.68
C PHE A 17 2.60 35.97 8.97
N HIS A 18 1.38 35.93 9.50
CA HIS A 18 1.05 35.11 10.66
C HIS A 18 1.16 33.61 10.35
N SER A 19 0.70 33.18 9.17
CA SER A 19 0.83 31.77 8.75
C SER A 19 2.30 31.37 8.60
N PHE A 20 3.15 32.27 8.10
CA PHE A 20 4.59 32.04 7.96
C PHE A 20 5.29 31.92 9.32
N SER A 21 4.97 32.80 10.29
CA SER A 21 5.56 32.74 11.64
C SER A 21 5.08 31.54 12.45
N LEU A 22 3.82 31.12 12.28
CA LEU A 22 3.32 29.86 12.83
C LEU A 22 4.05 28.65 12.24
N PHE A 23 4.34 28.67 10.94
CA PHE A 23 5.07 27.60 10.28
C PHE A 23 6.51 27.51 10.80
N GLU A 24 7.21 28.63 10.97
CA GLU A 24 8.56 28.69 11.54
C GLU A 24 8.61 28.14 12.98
N SER A 25 7.59 28.47 13.78
CA SER A 25 7.40 27.91 15.12
C SER A 25 7.17 26.39 15.09
N SER A 26 6.37 25.90 14.13
CA SER A 26 6.10 24.47 13.94
C SER A 26 7.34 23.69 13.49
N GLN A 27 8.17 24.28 12.61
CA GLN A 27 9.45 23.71 12.20
C GLN A 27 10.40 23.60 13.39
N SER A 28 10.47 24.63 14.23
CA SER A 28 11.28 24.61 15.45
C SER A 28 10.83 23.48 16.39
N LEU A 29 9.53 23.28 16.59
CA LEU A 29 9.01 22.17 17.40
C LEU A 29 9.29 20.79 16.77
N PHE A 30 9.21 20.67 15.45
CA PHE A 30 9.58 19.45 14.73
C PHE A 30 11.06 19.11 14.95
N TRP A 31 11.98 20.06 14.74
CA TRP A 31 13.40 19.85 14.99
C TRP A 31 13.72 19.62 16.48
N ALA A 32 12.95 20.22 17.39
CA ALA A 32 13.02 19.94 18.81
C ALA A 32 12.65 18.49 19.15
N SER A 33 11.74 17.86 18.39
CA SER A 33 11.35 16.46 18.58
C SER A 33 12.54 15.50 18.39
N PHE A 34 13.49 15.87 17.54
CA PHE A 34 14.73 15.12 17.31
C PHE A 34 15.89 15.55 18.23
N GLY A 35 15.65 16.47 19.16
CA GLY A 35 16.67 17.00 20.07
C GLY A 35 17.61 18.03 19.46
N MET A 36 17.31 18.57 18.27
CA MET A 36 18.16 19.55 17.58
C MET A 36 17.90 21.02 17.97
N VAL A 37 16.92 21.29 18.83
CA VAL A 37 16.64 22.64 19.36
C VAL A 37 17.04 22.70 20.83
N GLY A 38 18.08 23.47 21.12
CA GLY A 38 18.67 23.62 22.45
C GLY A 38 18.08 24.78 23.27
N LEU A 39 18.25 24.69 24.59
CA LEU A 39 17.88 25.71 25.58
C LEU A 39 18.55 27.07 25.33
N GLU A 40 19.65 27.09 24.57
CA GLU A 40 20.40 28.31 24.19
C GLU A 40 19.58 29.25 23.28
N SER A 41 18.63 28.71 22.52
CA SER A 41 17.68 29.53 21.73
C SER A 41 16.78 30.42 22.60
N PHE A 42 16.61 30.08 23.89
CA PHE A 42 15.84 30.86 24.85
C PHE A 42 16.70 31.82 25.69
N GLU A 43 18.03 31.83 25.47
CA GLU A 43 19.00 32.67 26.19
C GLU A 43 19.30 34.01 25.53
N LEU A 44 18.43 34.47 24.64
CA LEU A 44 18.58 35.79 23.99
C LEU A 44 18.44 36.92 25.03
N GLN A 45 19.52 37.70 25.19
CA GLN A 45 19.61 38.88 26.05
C GLN A 45 18.47 39.86 25.77
N GLY A 46 17.56 40.07 26.73
CA GLY A 46 16.58 41.17 26.69
C GLY A 46 15.16 40.87 27.19
N ILE A 47 14.80 39.63 27.48
CA ILE A 47 13.42 39.27 27.89
C ILE A 47 13.25 39.24 29.41
N LYS A 48 12.10 39.73 29.92
CA LYS A 48 11.73 39.64 31.34
C LYS A 48 11.76 38.19 31.82
N SER A 49 12.38 37.93 32.98
CA SER A 49 12.58 36.58 33.55
C SER A 49 11.29 35.75 33.66
N TYR A 50 10.13 36.41 33.85
CA TYR A 50 8.82 35.76 33.93
C TYR A 50 8.39 35.09 32.62
N THR A 51 8.50 35.78 31.48
CA THR A 51 8.10 35.23 30.18
C THR A 51 9.00 34.06 29.77
N ARG A 52 10.30 34.16 30.08
CA ARG A 52 11.26 33.08 29.85
C ARG A 52 10.90 31.82 30.63
N PHE A 53 10.54 31.94 31.91
CA PHE A 53 10.14 30.79 32.73
C PHE A 53 8.95 30.03 32.12
N TRP A 54 7.90 30.76 31.72
CA TRP A 54 6.73 30.14 31.09
C TRP A 54 7.05 29.52 29.73
N GLY A 55 7.92 30.14 28.92
CA GLY A 55 8.37 29.58 27.64
C GLY A 55 9.14 28.26 27.80
N LEU A 56 10.07 28.20 28.76
CA LEU A 56 10.81 26.96 29.08
C LEU A 56 9.88 25.88 29.64
N LEU A 57 8.89 26.24 30.48
CA LEU A 57 7.93 25.29 31.04
C LEU A 57 7.03 24.68 29.94
N MET A 58 6.53 25.51 29.03
CA MET A 58 5.73 25.05 27.89
C MET A 58 6.55 24.19 26.92
N PHE A 59 7.78 24.59 26.62
CA PHE A 59 8.67 23.80 25.76
C PHE A 59 9.07 22.46 26.41
N GLY A 60 9.42 22.47 27.69
CA GLY A 60 9.80 21.25 28.42
C GLY A 60 8.65 20.25 28.55
N SER A 61 7.43 20.72 28.86
CA SER A 61 6.25 19.84 28.90
C SER A 61 5.90 19.28 27.51
N TYR A 62 6.02 20.07 26.45
CA TYR A 62 5.90 19.59 25.07
C TYR A 62 6.90 18.46 24.77
N SER A 63 8.19 18.65 25.09
CA SER A 63 9.22 17.64 24.84
C SER A 63 8.97 16.35 25.63
N VAL A 64 8.54 16.44 26.89
CA VAL A 64 8.21 15.27 27.73
C VAL A 64 7.03 14.49 27.14
N ILE A 65 5.95 15.18 26.75
CA ILE A 65 4.78 14.52 26.14
C ILE A 65 5.18 13.86 24.82
N ASN A 66 5.94 14.56 23.97
CA ASN A 66 6.33 14.06 22.67
C ASN A 66 7.26 12.82 22.76
N VAL A 67 8.27 12.87 23.63
CA VAL A 67 9.24 11.79 23.77
C VAL A 67 8.68 10.63 24.61
N ILE A 68 8.04 10.90 25.74
CA ILE A 68 7.62 9.83 26.67
C ILE A 68 6.25 9.27 26.30
N VAL A 69 5.31 10.08 25.83
CA VAL A 69 3.95 9.60 25.58
C VAL A 69 3.78 9.18 24.12
N LEU A 70 4.04 10.08 23.15
CA LEU A 70 3.76 9.78 21.74
C LEU A 70 4.63 8.65 21.18
N LEU A 71 5.93 8.66 21.46
CA LEU A 71 6.84 7.62 20.98
C LEU A 71 6.52 6.26 21.60
N ASN A 72 6.24 6.20 22.91
CA ASN A 72 5.88 4.93 23.57
C ASN A 72 4.56 4.36 23.05
N LEU A 73 3.56 5.21 22.78
CA LEU A 73 2.31 4.77 22.18
C LEU A 73 2.48 4.36 20.71
N LEU A 74 3.35 5.03 19.95
CA LEU A 74 3.64 4.67 18.57
C LEU A 74 4.32 3.30 18.49
N ILE A 75 5.31 3.05 19.35
CA ILE A 75 5.96 1.74 19.43
C ILE A 75 4.96 0.66 19.85
N ALA A 76 4.10 0.93 20.84
CA ALA A 76 3.08 -0.01 21.27
C ALA A 76 2.10 -0.38 20.13
N MET A 77 1.61 0.63 19.39
CA MET A 77 0.72 0.40 18.24
C MET A 77 1.43 -0.36 17.11
N MET A 78 2.68 -0.01 16.80
CA MET A 78 3.47 -0.72 15.79
C MET A 78 3.76 -2.18 16.19
N SER A 79 4.04 -2.43 17.47
CA SER A 79 4.23 -3.80 17.97
C SER A 79 2.95 -4.62 17.83
N ASN A 80 1.80 -4.04 18.17
CA ASN A 80 0.51 -4.72 18.06
C ASN A 80 0.11 -4.96 16.59
N SER A 81 0.31 -3.97 15.72
CA SER A 81 0.03 -4.12 14.30
C SER A 81 0.97 -5.12 13.63
N TYR A 82 2.25 -5.15 14.01
CA TYR A 82 3.21 -6.13 13.51
C TYR A 82 2.80 -7.55 13.87
N ALA A 83 2.44 -7.80 15.14
CA ALA A 83 1.99 -9.14 15.57
C ALA A 83 0.74 -9.62 14.81
N MET A 84 -0.19 -8.71 14.51
CA MET A 84 -1.37 -9.02 13.69
C MET A 84 -1.02 -9.29 12.22
N ILE A 85 -0.14 -8.48 11.63
CA ILE A 85 0.27 -8.64 10.23
C ILE A 85 1.09 -9.94 10.04
N GLU A 86 1.93 -10.29 11.00
CA GLU A 86 2.76 -11.50 10.96
C GLU A 86 1.92 -12.78 10.83
N GLN A 87 0.74 -12.84 11.46
CA GLN A 87 -0.16 -14.00 11.39
C GLN A 87 -0.60 -14.37 9.96
N HIS A 88 -0.58 -13.41 9.02
CA HIS A 88 -0.97 -13.63 7.61
C HIS A 88 0.11 -13.20 6.60
N SER A 89 1.24 -12.69 7.07
CA SER A 89 2.34 -12.18 6.23
C SER A 89 2.82 -13.20 5.21
N ASP A 90 2.90 -14.47 5.63
CA ASP A 90 3.40 -15.56 4.82
C ASP A 90 2.49 -15.88 3.62
N THR A 91 1.16 -15.79 3.83
CA THR A 91 0.17 -15.94 2.76
C THR A 91 0.10 -14.72 1.85
N GLU A 92 0.17 -13.51 2.42
CA GLU A 92 0.15 -12.26 1.66
C GLU A 92 1.40 -12.10 0.78
N TRP A 93 2.57 -12.44 1.32
CA TRP A 93 3.83 -12.42 0.58
C TRP A 93 3.79 -13.43 -0.58
N LYS A 94 3.29 -14.65 -0.35
CA LYS A 94 3.14 -15.65 -1.41
C LYS A 94 2.14 -15.19 -2.49
N PHE A 95 1.07 -14.50 -2.10
CA PHE A 95 0.11 -13.93 -3.04
C PHE A 95 0.75 -12.81 -3.88
N ALA A 96 1.41 -11.84 -3.24
CA ALA A 96 2.11 -10.75 -3.93
C ALA A 96 3.20 -11.28 -4.88
N ARG A 97 3.97 -12.28 -4.43
CA ARG A 97 4.95 -12.98 -5.26
C ARG A 97 4.28 -13.62 -6.46
N THR A 98 3.20 -14.38 -6.27
CA THR A 98 2.51 -15.05 -7.39
C THR A 98 1.96 -14.03 -8.40
N ARG A 99 1.42 -12.90 -7.94
CA ARG A 99 0.97 -11.81 -8.81
C ARG A 99 2.10 -11.23 -9.66
N LEU A 100 3.27 -11.04 -9.06
CA LEU A 100 4.47 -10.62 -9.79
C LEU A 100 4.83 -11.65 -10.88
N TRP A 101 4.91 -12.92 -10.52
CA TRP A 101 5.21 -13.99 -11.48
C TRP A 101 4.17 -14.08 -12.61
N MET A 102 2.87 -13.97 -12.30
CA MET A 102 1.80 -13.94 -13.31
C MET A 102 1.98 -12.79 -14.30
N SER A 103 2.38 -11.59 -13.84
CA SER A 103 2.64 -10.46 -14.73
C SER A 103 3.76 -10.73 -15.74
N TYR A 104 4.76 -11.53 -15.36
CA TYR A 104 5.83 -11.94 -16.29
C TYR A 104 5.40 -13.03 -17.27
N PHE A 105 4.46 -13.91 -16.91
CA PHE A 105 4.00 -14.99 -17.77
C PHE A 105 2.94 -14.53 -18.80
N GLU A 106 2.08 -13.57 -18.43
CA GLU A 106 1.03 -13.07 -19.33
C GLU A 106 1.57 -12.12 -20.40
N GLU A 107 2.64 -11.37 -20.10
CA GLU A 107 3.32 -10.50 -21.06
C GLU A 107 4.15 -11.32 -22.06
N SER A 108 3.48 -11.89 -23.06
CA SER A 108 4.08 -12.64 -24.18
C SER A 108 4.91 -11.79 -25.16
N SER A 109 5.48 -10.67 -24.69
CA SER A 109 6.51 -9.84 -25.33
C SER A 109 7.68 -9.69 -24.36
N THR A 110 8.38 -10.79 -24.13
CA THR A 110 9.59 -10.91 -23.30
C THR A 110 10.79 -10.24 -23.96
N LEU A 111 10.73 -8.93 -24.17
CA LEU A 111 11.89 -8.13 -24.51
C LEU A 111 11.96 -7.01 -23.47
N PRO A 112 13.03 -6.93 -22.65
CA PRO A 112 13.18 -5.83 -21.72
C PRO A 112 13.07 -4.51 -22.52
N PRO A 113 12.39 -3.47 -22.01
CA PRO A 113 12.49 -2.13 -22.61
C PRO A 113 14.00 -1.84 -22.74
N PRO A 114 14.60 -1.68 -23.95
CA PRO A 114 14.11 -1.04 -25.19
C PRO A 114 13.81 -1.95 -26.42
N PHE A 115 13.81 -3.29 -26.30
CA PHE A 115 13.73 -4.18 -27.46
C PHE A 115 12.29 -4.50 -27.95
N ASN A 116 11.26 -3.91 -27.34
CA ASN A 116 9.83 -4.09 -27.68
C ASN A 116 9.39 -3.45 -29.03
N ILE A 117 10.33 -3.05 -29.89
CA ILE A 117 10.03 -2.29 -31.13
C ILE A 117 9.93 -3.20 -32.36
N PHE A 118 10.45 -4.44 -32.31
CA PHE A 118 10.35 -5.38 -33.42
C PHE A 118 9.08 -6.22 -33.29
N PRO A 119 7.99 -5.93 -34.03
CA PRO A 119 6.84 -6.81 -34.06
C PRO A 119 7.31 -8.21 -34.50
N THR A 120 7.06 -9.21 -33.66
CA THR A 120 7.40 -10.61 -33.90
C THR A 120 7.00 -11.01 -35.32
N MET A 121 7.93 -11.58 -36.12
CA MET A 121 7.72 -11.96 -37.53
C MET A 121 6.45 -12.82 -37.75
N LYS A 122 6.01 -13.55 -36.72
CA LYS A 122 4.75 -14.31 -36.69
C LYS A 122 3.49 -13.44 -36.79
N HIS A 123 3.49 -12.24 -36.19
CA HIS A 123 2.38 -11.29 -36.25
C HIS A 123 2.26 -10.69 -37.65
N LEU A 124 3.39 -10.38 -38.28
CA LEU A 124 3.46 -9.91 -39.66
C LEU A 124 2.87 -10.95 -40.63
N LEU A 125 3.32 -12.21 -40.53
CA LEU A 125 2.80 -13.33 -41.34
C LEU A 125 1.30 -13.58 -41.11
N ARG A 126 0.78 -13.35 -39.90
CA ARG A 126 -0.65 -13.50 -39.59
C ARG A 126 -1.50 -12.40 -40.22
N ILE A 127 -0.97 -11.18 -40.36
CA ILE A 127 -1.64 -10.05 -41.03
C ILE A 127 -1.64 -10.23 -42.55
N PHE A 128 -0.55 -10.75 -43.13
CA PHE A 128 -0.42 -10.99 -44.58
C PHE A 128 -1.00 -12.34 -45.07
N GLY A 129 -1.24 -13.31 -44.17
CA GLY A 129 -1.66 -14.66 -44.52
C GLY A 129 -3.17 -14.86 -44.66
N LYS A 130 -3.68 -14.95 -45.90
CA LYS A 130 -5.06 -15.38 -46.18
C LYS A 130 -5.23 -16.89 -45.92
N LYS A 131 -5.62 -17.31 -44.71
CA LYS A 131 -6.04 -18.70 -44.45
C LYS A 131 -7.29 -19.04 -45.27
N LYS A 132 -7.28 -20.15 -46.03
CA LYS A 132 -8.41 -20.60 -46.85
C LYS A 132 -9.59 -20.97 -45.93
N LYS A 133 -10.83 -20.60 -46.29
CA LYS A 133 -12.05 -20.84 -45.46
C LYS A 133 -12.19 -22.29 -44.93
N ARG A 134 -11.68 -23.28 -45.68
CA ARG A 134 -11.68 -24.70 -45.29
C ARG A 134 -10.74 -25.01 -44.12
N ASP A 135 -9.58 -24.37 -44.06
CA ASP A 135 -8.58 -24.58 -43.00
C ASP A 135 -9.04 -23.93 -41.69
N ILE A 136 -9.67 -22.75 -41.78
CA ILE A 136 -10.28 -22.07 -40.63
C ILE A 136 -11.39 -22.92 -40.00
N LYS A 137 -12.25 -23.54 -40.84
CA LYS A 137 -13.34 -24.40 -40.37
C LYS A 137 -12.82 -25.68 -39.71
N ARG A 138 -11.74 -26.27 -40.22
CA ARG A 138 -11.11 -27.47 -39.62
C ARG A 138 -10.42 -27.14 -38.30
N GLU A 139 -9.72 -26.01 -38.25
CA GLU A 139 -9.06 -25.50 -37.03
C GLU A 139 -10.10 -25.21 -35.93
N SER A 140 -11.24 -24.61 -36.27
CA SER A 140 -12.29 -24.33 -35.28
C SER A 140 -12.98 -25.58 -34.74
N THR A 141 -13.22 -26.60 -35.57
CA THR A 141 -13.82 -27.86 -35.09
C THR A 141 -12.88 -28.66 -34.21
N ILE A 142 -11.57 -28.65 -34.50
CA ILE A 142 -10.55 -29.30 -33.66
C ILE A 142 -10.46 -28.58 -32.32
N ARG A 143 -10.37 -27.25 -32.31
CA ARG A 143 -10.35 -26.45 -31.06
C ARG A 143 -11.59 -26.68 -30.20
N ARG A 144 -12.78 -26.72 -30.81
CA ARG A 144 -14.02 -27.01 -30.08
C ARG A 144 -14.03 -28.40 -29.45
N LYS A 145 -13.44 -29.40 -30.12
CA LYS A 145 -13.30 -30.75 -29.56
C LYS A 145 -12.32 -30.76 -28.39
N GLU A 146 -11.17 -30.11 -28.53
CA GLU A 146 -10.16 -29.97 -27.45
C GLU A 146 -10.71 -29.23 -26.23
N ASP A 147 -11.46 -28.15 -26.44
CA ASP A 147 -12.08 -27.39 -25.35
C ASP A 147 -13.14 -28.22 -24.62
N LYS A 148 -13.91 -29.03 -25.36
CA LYS A 148 -14.87 -29.98 -24.77
C LYS A 148 -14.15 -31.05 -23.93
N GLU A 149 -13.08 -31.63 -24.45
CA GLU A 149 -12.27 -32.63 -23.72
C GLU A 149 -11.63 -32.02 -22.46
N ARG A 150 -11.16 -30.77 -22.52
CA ARG A 150 -10.64 -30.03 -21.35
C ARG A 150 -11.72 -29.77 -20.31
N ALA A 151 -12.92 -29.36 -20.73
CA ALA A 151 -14.04 -29.14 -19.84
C ALA A 151 -14.47 -30.44 -19.14
N GLU A 152 -14.56 -31.54 -19.88
CA GLU A 152 -14.86 -32.87 -19.32
C GLU A 152 -13.81 -33.31 -18.28
N ARG A 153 -12.51 -33.14 -18.59
CA ARG A 153 -11.42 -33.41 -17.63
C ARG A 153 -11.52 -32.52 -16.38
N TYR A 154 -11.78 -31.23 -16.55
CA TYR A 154 -11.96 -30.30 -15.44
C TYR A 154 -13.12 -30.73 -14.53
N THR A 155 -14.28 -31.08 -15.11
CA THR A 155 -15.42 -31.58 -14.34
C THR A 155 -15.09 -32.85 -13.56
N ASN A 156 -14.35 -33.79 -14.17
CA ASN A 156 -13.95 -35.03 -13.49
C ASN A 156 -13.01 -34.74 -12.31
N VAL A 157 -12.02 -33.86 -12.48
CA VAL A 157 -11.12 -33.44 -11.39
C VAL A 157 -11.90 -32.73 -10.29
N MET A 158 -12.79 -31.80 -10.65
CA MET A 158 -13.61 -31.06 -9.69
C MET A 158 -14.49 -32.01 -8.86
N ARG A 159 -15.16 -32.98 -9.50
CA ARG A 159 -15.95 -34.00 -8.79
C ARG A 159 -15.11 -34.80 -7.80
N ALA A 160 -13.91 -35.23 -8.21
CA ALA A 160 -13.00 -35.97 -7.32
C ALA A 160 -12.51 -35.11 -6.14
N LEU A 161 -12.21 -33.83 -6.37
CA LEU A 161 -11.81 -32.89 -5.31
C LEU A 161 -12.94 -32.65 -4.31
N VAL A 162 -14.17 -32.41 -4.80
CA VAL A 162 -15.36 -32.22 -3.95
C VAL A 162 -15.61 -33.46 -3.12
N TRP A 163 -15.58 -34.65 -3.73
CA TRP A 163 -15.76 -35.90 -2.99
C TRP A 163 -14.70 -36.06 -1.89
N ARG A 164 -13.41 -35.86 -2.22
CA ARG A 164 -12.32 -35.94 -1.24
C ARG A 164 -12.48 -34.93 -0.11
N TYR A 165 -12.88 -33.69 -0.43
CA TYR A 165 -13.10 -32.65 0.57
C TYR A 165 -14.26 -33.00 1.50
N VAL A 166 -15.41 -33.40 0.94
CA VAL A 166 -16.59 -33.78 1.72
C VAL A 166 -16.30 -34.99 2.60
N SER A 167 -15.64 -36.02 2.07
CA SER A 167 -15.23 -37.19 2.86
C SER A 167 -14.24 -36.84 3.96
N ALA A 168 -13.25 -35.97 3.68
CA ALA A 168 -12.31 -35.50 4.70
C ALA A 168 -13.01 -34.65 5.79
N MET A 169 -14.00 -33.84 5.41
CA MET A 169 -14.77 -33.02 6.35
C MET A 169 -15.64 -33.88 7.27
N HIS A 170 -16.36 -34.87 6.73
CA HIS A 170 -17.15 -35.81 7.54
C HIS A 170 -16.27 -36.54 8.57
N ARG A 171 -15.11 -37.04 8.14
CA ARG A 171 -14.15 -37.68 9.04
C ARG A 171 -13.66 -36.76 10.17
N ARG A 172 -13.39 -35.49 9.88
CA ARG A 172 -13.02 -34.51 10.91
C ARG A 172 -14.14 -34.26 11.91
N MET A 173 -15.39 -34.23 11.44
CA MET A 173 -16.56 -34.06 12.32
C MET A 173 -16.74 -35.26 13.24
N GLU A 174 -16.59 -36.48 12.71
CA GLU A 174 -16.62 -37.73 13.51
C GLU A 174 -15.49 -37.77 14.56
N GLU A 175 -14.28 -37.30 14.21
CA GLU A 175 -13.16 -37.18 15.16
C GLU A 175 -13.39 -36.10 16.23
N SER A 176 -14.12 -35.01 15.92
CA SER A 176 -14.44 -33.93 16.87
C SER A 176 -15.70 -34.17 17.72
N ALA A 177 -16.53 -35.15 17.36
CA ALA A 177 -17.82 -35.44 18.02
C ALA A 177 -17.67 -36.25 19.32
N VAL A 178 -16.45 -36.49 19.81
CA VAL A 178 -16.20 -37.05 21.14
C VAL A 178 -16.19 -35.90 22.15
N THR A 179 -17.35 -35.31 22.41
CA THR A 179 -17.59 -34.62 23.69
C THR A 179 -18.24 -35.62 24.65
N GLU A 180 -17.69 -35.70 25.85
CA GLU A 180 -18.18 -36.57 26.93
C GLU A 180 -19.50 -36.01 27.47
N ASP A 181 -20.61 -36.46 26.90
CA ASP A 181 -21.97 -36.25 27.40
C ASP A 181 -22.48 -37.55 28.04
#